data_AF-A0A0B5HPB4-F1
#
_entry.id   AF-A0A0B5HPB4-F1
#
_cell.length_a   1.000
_cell.length_b   1.000
_cell.length_c   1.000
_cell.angle_alpha   90.00
_cell.angle_beta   90.00
_cell.angle_gamma   90.00
#
_symmetry.space_group_name_H-M   'P 1'
#
loop_
_entity.id
_entity.type
_entity.pdbx_description
1 polymer ?
#
loop_
_entity_poly.entity_id
_entity_poly.type
_entity_poly.pdbx_seq_one_letter_code
_entity_poly.pdbx_strand_id
1 'polypeptide(L)'
;MNKKYNNLIIFLVALVVVLIVISYLKNLNVQEKTDLGGETTVQKSCGETCKTEACLYGCYSSTINLAVAEGNIDRCNEIKSDATKQSCLDQVNLALKNCNKIVNQGLRELC
;
A
#
# COMPACT_ATOMS: atom_id res chain seq x y z
N MET A 1 25.54 -29.25 33.18
CA MET A 1 24.23 -28.76 32.70
C MET A 1 23.78 -29.61 31.52
N ASN A 2 22.65 -30.30 31.67
CA ASN A 2 22.19 -31.38 30.79
C ASN A 2 21.91 -30.87 29.37
N LYS A 3 22.56 -31.47 28.36
CA LYS A 3 22.46 -31.12 26.92
C LYS A 3 21.01 -31.00 26.42
N LYS A 4 20.08 -31.74 27.05
CA LYS A 4 18.62 -31.66 26.82
C LYS A 4 18.00 -30.30 27.17
N TYR A 5 18.43 -29.66 28.26
CA TYR A 5 17.91 -28.35 28.66
C TYR A 5 18.39 -27.23 27.74
N ASN A 6 19.62 -27.32 27.21
CA ASN A 6 20.11 -26.33 26.26
C ASN A 6 19.31 -26.35 24.94
N ASN A 7 19.01 -27.54 24.43
CA ASN A 7 18.15 -27.69 23.25
C ASN A 7 16.71 -27.24 23.51
N LEU A 8 16.18 -27.48 24.72
CA LEU A 8 14.85 -27.01 25.11
C LEU A 8 14.78 -25.48 25.20
N ILE A 9 15.82 -24.85 25.74
CA ILE A 9 15.92 -23.38 25.81
C ILE A 9 16.01 -22.78 24.41
N ILE A 10 16.84 -23.34 23.52
CA ILE A 10 16.95 -22.88 22.13
C ILE A 10 15.59 -23.00 21.41
N PHE A 11 14.88 -24.11 21.61
CA PHE A 11 13.55 -24.31 21.03
C PHE A 11 12.53 -23.29 21.55
N LEU A 12 12.53 -23.00 22.86
CA LEU A 12 11.65 -22.00 23.47
C LEU A 12 11.94 -20.60 22.93
N VAL A 13 13.22 -20.22 22.79
CA VAL A 13 13.61 -18.92 22.23
C VAL A 13 13.16 -18.81 20.78
N ALA A 14 13.38 -19.84 19.97
CA ALA A 14 12.92 -19.85 18.58
C ALA A 14 11.39 -19.71 18.47
N LEU A 15 10.63 -20.39 19.32
CA LEU A 15 9.18 -20.33 19.35
C LEU A 15 8.66 -18.94 19.73
N VAL A 16 9.31 -18.26 20.70
CA VAL A 16 8.98 -16.88 21.06
C VAL A 16 9.23 -15.92 19.89
N VAL A 17 10.36 -16.06 19.19
CA VAL A 17 10.66 -15.25 18.00
C VAL A 17 9.61 -15.45 16.91
N VAL A 18 9.19 -16.69 16.65
CA VAL A 18 8.13 -16.98 15.67
C VAL A 18 6.79 -16.35 16.09
N LEU A 19 6.42 -16.42 17.37
CA LEU A 19 5.19 -15.78 17.87
C LEU A 19 5.22 -14.26 17.76
N ILE A 20 6.38 -13.63 17.99
CA ILE A 20 6.57 -12.19 17.78
C ILE A 20 6.35 -11.86 16.30
N VAL A 21 6.99 -12.59 15.38
CA VAL A 21 6.86 -12.36 13.93
C VAL A 21 5.41 -12.53 13.45
N ILE A 22 4.69 -13.56 13.93
CA ILE A 22 3.26 -13.76 13.62
C ILE A 22 2.41 -12.60 14.18
N SER A 23 2.75 -12.08 15.36
CA SER A 23 2.03 -10.94 15.96
C SER A 23 2.25 -9.66 15.16
N TYR A 24 3.46 -9.42 14.67
CA TYR A 24 3.76 -8.31 13.75
C TYR A 24 3.00 -8.46 12.41
N LEU A 25 2.96 -9.67 11.84
CA LEU A 25 2.21 -9.97 10.60
C LEU A 25 0.70 -9.80 10.79
N LYS A 26 0.13 -10.22 11.93
CA LYS A 26 -1.27 -9.95 12.26
C LYS A 26 -1.54 -8.46 12.39
N ASN A 27 -0.64 -7.70 13.00
CA ASN A 27 -0.80 -6.25 13.13
C ASN A 27 -0.77 -5.52 11.77
N LEU A 28 -0.06 -6.08 10.78
CA LEU A 28 -0.08 -5.61 9.39
C LEU A 28 -1.39 -5.97 8.67
N ASN A 29 -1.97 -7.15 8.92
CA ASN A 29 -3.27 -7.57 8.37
C ASN A 29 -4.50 -6.97 9.08
N VAL A 30 -4.34 -6.28 10.21
CA VAL A 30 -5.43 -5.60 10.94
C VAL A 30 -5.64 -4.16 10.45
N GLN A 31 -4.78 -3.64 9.57
CA GLN A 31 -5.06 -2.37 8.87
C GLN A 31 -5.93 -2.52 7.62
N GLU A 32 -6.38 -3.73 7.28
CA GLU A 32 -7.49 -3.90 6.34
C GLU A 32 -8.76 -4.32 7.09
N LYS A 33 -9.55 -3.31 7.46
CA LYS A 33 -11.01 -3.25 7.34
C LYS A 33 -11.52 -2.06 8.14
N THR A 34 -11.48 -0.89 7.52
CA THR A 34 -12.44 0.16 7.83
C THR A 34 -13.40 0.25 6.65
N ASP A 35 -14.27 -0.76 6.57
CA ASP A 35 -15.50 -0.72 5.80
C ASP A 35 -16.45 0.24 6.56
N LEU A 36 -16.26 1.53 6.36
CA LEU A 36 -17.18 2.56 6.83
C LEU A 36 -18.20 2.78 5.73
N GLY A 37 -19.26 1.99 5.79
CA GLY A 37 -20.63 2.45 5.57
C GLY A 37 -20.95 2.98 4.19
N GLY A 38 -22.02 2.43 3.61
CA GLY A 38 -22.79 3.13 2.59
C GLY A 38 -23.34 4.46 3.12
N GLU A 39 -22.51 5.49 3.08
CA GLU A 39 -22.92 6.87 2.88
C GLU A 39 -22.32 7.25 1.53
N THR A 40 -23.15 7.79 0.65
CA THR A 40 -22.71 8.72 -0.40
C THR A 40 -22.04 9.93 0.27
N THR A 41 -20.88 9.70 0.87
CA THR A 41 -19.92 10.74 1.17
C THR A 41 -19.51 11.22 -0.22
N VAL A 42 -19.88 12.45 -0.53
CA VAL A 42 -19.23 13.19 -1.61
C VAL A 42 -17.76 13.19 -1.22
N GLN A 43 -17.00 12.23 -1.76
CA GLN A 43 -15.61 12.02 -1.42
C GLN A 43 -14.87 13.23 -1.96
N LYS A 44 -14.70 14.23 -1.10
CA LYS A 44 -13.98 15.45 -1.45
C LYS A 44 -12.61 15.03 -1.95
N SER A 45 -12.28 15.47 -3.16
CA SER A 45 -10.98 15.18 -3.76
C SER A 45 -9.87 15.61 -2.80
N CYS A 46 -8.68 15.01 -2.89
CA CYS A 46 -7.54 15.41 -2.06
C CYS A 46 -7.30 16.94 -2.13
N GLY A 47 -7.55 17.56 -3.30
CA GLY A 47 -7.49 19.01 -3.50
C GLY A 47 -8.54 19.84 -2.74
N GLU A 48 -9.66 19.23 -2.35
CA GLU A 48 -10.73 19.88 -1.58
C GLU A 48 -10.62 19.63 -0.07
N THR A 49 -9.98 18.51 0.31
CA THR A 49 -9.81 18.10 1.70
C THR A 49 -8.52 18.65 2.30
N CYS A 50 -7.44 18.71 1.53
CA CYS A 50 -6.12 19.12 2.00
C CYS A 50 -5.80 20.57 1.65
N LYS A 51 -5.42 21.35 2.67
CA LYS A 51 -4.98 22.76 2.51
C LYS A 51 -3.46 22.95 2.58
N THR A 52 -2.71 21.86 2.81
CA THR A 52 -1.26 21.87 2.92
C THR A 52 -0.65 20.86 1.94
N GLU A 53 0.54 21.17 1.44
CA GLU A 53 1.29 20.30 0.54
C GLU A 53 1.53 18.91 1.14
N ALA A 54 1.86 18.85 2.44
CA ALA A 54 2.07 17.57 3.13
C ALA A 54 0.80 16.69 3.17
N CYS A 55 -0.37 17.31 3.37
CA CYS A 55 -1.64 16.60 3.33
C CYS A 55 -1.96 16.12 1.91
N LEU A 56 -1.75 16.97 0.89
CA LEU A 56 -1.96 16.61 -0.51
C LEU A 56 -1.08 15.43 -0.92
N TYR A 57 0.20 15.46 -0.54
CA TYR A 57 1.13 14.37 -0.81
C TYR A 57 0.69 13.06 -0.16
N GLY A 58 0.33 13.08 1.13
CA GLY A 58 -0.15 11.90 1.84
C GLY A 58 -1.44 11.33 1.24
N CYS A 59 -2.38 12.21 0.90
CA CYS A 59 -3.65 11.84 0.30
C CYS A 59 -3.44 11.19 -1.08
N TYR A 60 -2.69 11.84 -1.98
CA TYR A 60 -2.41 11.28 -3.31
C TYR A 60 -1.58 10.00 -3.24
N SER A 61 -0.60 9.91 -2.33
CA SER A 61 0.16 8.68 -2.11
C SER A 61 -0.75 7.52 -1.70
N SER A 62 -1.70 7.76 -0.79
CA SER A 62 -2.69 6.75 -0.41
C SER A 62 -3.59 6.34 -1.58
N THR A 63 -4.07 7.31 -2.37
CA THR A 63 -4.89 7.04 -3.56
C THR A 63 -4.12 6.18 -4.57
N ILE A 64 -2.85 6.49 -4.82
CA ILE A 64 -1.98 5.75 -5.74
C ILE A 64 -1.78 4.31 -5.25
N ASN A 65 -1.45 4.14 -3.96
CA ASN A 65 -1.23 2.80 -3.39
C ASN A 65 -2.49 1.94 -3.52
N LEU A 66 -3.67 2.51 -3.28
CA LEU A 66 -4.94 1.81 -3.42
C LEU A 66 -5.24 1.47 -4.89
N ALA A 67 -5.00 2.42 -5.80
CA ALA A 67 -5.16 2.20 -7.24
C ALA A 67 -4.26 1.06 -7.74
N VAL A 68 -3.01 1.00 -7.28
CA VAL A 68 -2.05 -0.07 -7.62
C VAL A 68 -2.47 -1.40 -7.03
N ALA A 69 -2.86 -1.44 -5.75
CA ALA A 69 -3.29 -2.66 -5.08
C ALA A 69 -4.53 -3.28 -5.71
N GLU A 70 -5.48 -2.44 -6.14
CA GLU A 70 -6.71 -2.88 -6.81
C GLU A 70 -6.54 -3.08 -8.33
N GLY A 71 -5.45 -2.60 -8.92
CA GLY A 71 -5.30 -2.52 -10.38
C GLY A 71 -6.32 -1.59 -11.04
N ASN A 72 -6.81 -0.58 -10.31
CA ASN A 72 -7.92 0.26 -10.73
C ASN A 72 -7.45 1.63 -11.21
N ILE A 73 -7.50 1.82 -12.52
CA ILE A 73 -7.04 3.02 -13.22
C ILE A 73 -7.97 4.22 -12.95
N ASP A 74 -9.26 3.97 -12.66
CA ASP A 74 -10.26 5.03 -12.46
C ASP A 74 -9.97 5.86 -11.20
N ARG A 75 -9.35 5.25 -10.19
CA ARG A 75 -8.90 5.98 -8.98
C ARG A 75 -7.87 7.05 -9.28
N CYS A 76 -7.04 6.86 -10.31
CA CYS A 76 -6.08 7.87 -10.72
C CYS A 76 -6.77 9.14 -11.28
N ASN A 77 -8.04 9.06 -11.70
CA ASN A 77 -8.79 10.22 -12.17
C ASN A 77 -9.20 11.19 -11.04
N GLU A 78 -9.15 10.76 -9.78
CA GLU A 78 -9.41 11.62 -8.62
C GLU A 78 -8.25 12.59 -8.34
N ILE A 79 -7.08 12.35 -8.95
CA ILE A 79 -5.89 13.16 -8.81
C ILE A 79 -5.96 14.34 -9.79
N LYS A 80 -6.01 15.57 -9.24
CA LYS A 80 -6.10 16.81 -10.04
C LYS A 80 -4.78 17.22 -10.70
N SER A 81 -3.64 16.81 -10.14
CA SER A 81 -2.32 17.10 -10.71
C SER A 81 -2.04 16.15 -11.87
N ASP A 82 -1.88 16.68 -13.08
CA ASP A 82 -1.62 15.86 -14.28
C ASP A 82 -0.35 15.01 -14.15
N ALA A 83 0.71 15.57 -13.57
CA ALA A 83 1.96 14.84 -13.36
C ALA A 83 1.79 13.69 -12.35
N THR A 84 1.06 13.94 -11.26
CA THR A 84 0.79 12.92 -10.22
C THR A 84 -0.17 11.86 -10.74
N LYS A 85 -1.17 12.27 -11.53
CA LYS A 85 -2.10 11.38 -12.21
C LYS A 85 -1.36 10.46 -13.18
N GLN A 86 -0.48 10.99 -14.04
CA GLN A 86 0.29 10.16 -14.95
C GLN A 86 1.20 9.16 -14.20
N SER A 87 1.82 9.60 -13.10
CA SER A 87 2.60 8.71 -12.23
C SER A 87 1.75 7.59 -11.63
N CYS A 88 0.51 7.88 -11.22
CA CYS A 88 -0.45 6.86 -10.76
C CYS A 88 -0.75 5.84 -11.87
N LEU A 89 -1.09 6.33 -13.07
CA LEU A 89 -1.40 5.50 -14.23
C LEU A 89 -0.23 4.58 -14.60
N ASP A 90 0.99 5.11 -14.62
CA ASP A 90 2.20 4.34 -14.94
C ASP A 90 2.45 3.23 -13.91
N GLN A 91 2.25 3.51 -12.61
CA GLN A 91 2.40 2.51 -11.55
C GLN A 91 1.32 1.42 -11.60
N VAL A 92 0.06 1.79 -11.85
CA VAL A 92 -1.03 0.82 -12.02
C VAL A 92 -0.78 -0.06 -13.25
N ASN A 93 -0.38 0.54 -14.38
CA ASN A 93 -0.06 -0.20 -15.59
C ASN A 93 1.17 -1.11 -15.40
N LEU A 94 2.16 -0.69 -14.61
CA LEU A 94 3.29 -1.55 -14.23
C LEU A 94 2.81 -2.77 -13.43
N ALA A 95 1.97 -2.56 -12.41
CA ALA A 95 1.41 -3.66 -11.62
C ALA A 95 0.55 -4.63 -12.44
N LEU A 96 -0.19 -4.11 -13.43
CA LEU A 96 -0.99 -4.90 -14.37
C LEU A 96 -0.17 -5.49 -15.53
N LYS A 97 1.13 -5.23 -15.60
CA LYS A 97 2.03 -5.62 -16.72
C LYS A 97 1.55 -5.11 -18.09
N ASN A 98 0.87 -3.97 -18.11
CA ASN A 98 0.37 -3.32 -19.32
C ASN A 98 1.39 -2.31 -19.86
N CYS A 99 2.58 -2.80 -20.20
CA CYS A 99 3.78 -1.97 -20.40
C CYS A 99 3.65 -0.95 -21.54
N ASN A 100 2.81 -1.22 -22.54
CA ASN A 100 2.56 -0.31 -23.67
C ASN A 100 1.81 0.97 -23.27
N LYS A 101 1.15 0.99 -22.11
CA LYS A 101 0.43 2.15 -21.56
C LYS A 101 1.29 3.00 -20.65
N ILE A 102 2.49 2.54 -20.27
CA ILE A 102 3.41 3.26 -19.39
C ILE A 102 4.12 4.35 -20.19
N VAL A 103 3.97 5.60 -19.76
CA VAL A 103 4.60 6.77 -20.39
C VAL A 103 6.00 7.00 -19.82
N ASN A 104 6.18 6.84 -18.50
CA ASN A 104 7.48 6.91 -17.87
C ASN A 104 8.42 5.80 -18.39
N GLN A 105 9.47 6.20 -19.11
CA GLN A 105 10.41 5.26 -19.73
C GLN A 105 11.11 4.36 -18.71
N GLY A 106 11.50 4.89 -17.55
CA GLY A 106 12.16 4.12 -16.50
C GLY A 106 11.25 3.06 -15.90
N LEU A 107 9.97 3.38 -15.64
CA LEU A 107 9.00 2.35 -15.20
C LEU A 107 8.73 1.33 -16.29
N ARG A 108 8.69 1.75 -17.56
CA ARG A 108 8.42 0.84 -18.68
C ARG A 108 9.52 -0.20 -18.87
N GLU A 109 10.77 0.15 -18.57
CA GLU A 109 11.91 -0.78 -18.58
C GLU A 109 11.85 -1.83 -17.47
N LEU A 110 11.05 -1.62 -16.42
CA LEU A 110 10.92 -2.50 -15.25
C LEU A 110 9.76 -3.53 -15.34
N CYS A 111 8.99 -3.56 -16.43
CA CYS A 111 7.66 -4.18 -16.52
C CYS A 111 7.60 -5.73 -16.75
#